data_AF-A0A2N1IZJ6-F1
#
_entry.id   AF-A0A2N1IZJ6-F1
#
_cell.length_a   1.000
_cell.length_b   1.000
_cell.length_c   1.000
_cell.angle_alpha   90.00
_cell.angle_beta   90.00
_cell.angle_gamma   90.00
#
_symmetry.space_group_name_H-M   'P 1'
#
loop_
_entity.id
_entity.type
_entity.pdbx_description
1 polymer ?
#
loop_
_entity_poly.entity_id
_entity_poly.type
_entity_poly.pdbx_seq_one_letter_code
_entity_poly.pdbx_strand_id
1 'polypeptide(L)'
;MLVRLLFVVLFFKVVLFSCGGFWYDDGKFLFLEKRDYPFAKYEENLEFASTYNSVIYDYEKRAKEANIALWQKQLKNKFTKKQIEKIVYKNKNLHLIEDKDTLDYLAFVKKQENLVSSFYKYYSKKQKQNILKPEILIDEALEKLQKVKSKDLKKRYFFLALRLAHYKNLKPLIIYDAHKYLLNNHSNTILDDWIQGIYAGALIRNNQISKGVYEFSKLFSKDKINWHLAFYNFKYIKNQFQWDELVDLTTSKEELTKLYAIRGLSKNANIIHELKNIAKLDINSKYYELLLYKALLKSQSFFDIENSLYGKNEKIDYTNFINYLKTVKKDDMYLVNLTLGFFSYYQNSIKQAKYYLSLLKEKYSSSHEVQNLDYILFLNDIKKINSDVEKKIYNKLNFLSNNSCTFNSIEKYTFYKLKNLYKNSDLEFKSYLMSQMDYFDERSLNLDRLNKIDDLLNSKTNNSFENYIASKIKNKDIQKTLEYARIYELINNFKFEEALQSKSALLDYKVTFNIFHNSIRGNNR
;
A
#
# COMPACT_ATOMS: atom_id res chain seq x y z
N MET A 1 11.99 -37.70 26.49
CA MET A 1 11.61 -37.33 25.10
C MET A 1 10.40 -36.40 25.03
N LEU A 2 9.33 -36.64 25.82
CA LEU A 2 8.14 -35.76 25.88
C LEU A 2 8.44 -34.32 26.33
N VAL A 3 9.39 -34.11 27.25
CA VAL A 3 9.77 -32.75 27.73
C VAL A 3 10.47 -31.92 26.64
N ARG A 4 11.25 -32.56 25.75
CA ARG A 4 11.89 -31.87 24.61
C ARG A 4 10.88 -31.51 23.52
N LEU A 5 9.84 -32.33 23.32
CA LEU A 5 8.77 -32.04 22.36
C LEU A 5 7.91 -30.85 22.82
N LEU A 6 7.66 -30.73 24.13
CA LEU A 6 6.91 -29.63 24.71
C LEU A 6 7.67 -28.29 24.58
N PHE A 7 9.00 -28.31 24.78
CA PHE A 7 9.87 -27.14 24.59
C PHE A 7 9.92 -26.66 23.14
N VAL A 8 9.91 -27.56 22.17
CA VAL A 8 9.90 -27.21 20.72
C VAL A 8 8.56 -26.59 20.30
N VAL A 9 7.44 -27.09 20.84
CA VAL A 9 6.10 -26.52 20.55
C VAL A 9 5.89 -25.17 21.23
N LEU A 10 6.47 -24.95 22.41
CA LEU A 10 6.47 -23.65 23.10
C LEU A 10 7.33 -22.61 22.37
N PHE A 11 8.53 -22.98 21.89
CA PHE A 11 9.37 -22.07 21.09
C PHE A 11 8.71 -21.69 19.76
N PHE A 12 8.02 -22.61 19.09
CA PHE A 12 7.30 -22.29 17.86
C PHE A 12 6.14 -21.31 18.08
N LYS A 13 5.45 -21.37 19.23
CA LYS A 13 4.36 -20.42 19.53
C LYS A 13 4.86 -19.03 19.93
N VAL A 14 6.02 -18.90 20.57
CA VAL A 14 6.57 -17.59 20.92
C VAL A 14 7.12 -16.85 19.68
N VAL A 15 7.67 -17.58 18.70
CA VAL A 15 8.12 -16.98 17.42
C VAL A 15 6.96 -16.65 16.48
N LEU A 16 5.83 -17.37 16.57
CA LEU A 16 4.64 -17.11 15.73
C LEU A 16 3.72 -16.02 16.28
N PHE A 17 3.93 -15.56 17.52
CA PHE A 17 3.16 -14.48 18.15
C PHE A 17 4.04 -13.31 18.64
N SER A 18 5.23 -13.13 18.07
CA SER A 18 5.87 -11.81 18.06
C SER A 18 5.14 -10.92 17.03
N CYS A 19 3.89 -10.59 17.30
CA CYS A 19 3.28 -9.37 16.75
C CYS A 19 3.87 -8.15 17.49
N GLY A 20 5.20 -8.04 17.52
CA GLY A 20 5.86 -6.75 17.56
C GLY A 20 5.84 -6.23 16.14
N GLY A 21 4.68 -5.74 15.70
CA GLY A 21 4.59 -4.97 14.47
C GLY A 21 5.38 -3.69 14.72
N PHE A 22 6.66 -3.70 14.37
CA PHE A 22 7.42 -2.46 14.23
C PHE A 22 6.69 -1.60 13.21
N TRP A 23 6.39 -0.36 13.58
CA TRP A 23 5.73 0.61 12.71
C TRP A 23 6.70 0.95 11.57
N TYR A 24 6.58 0.23 10.47
CA TYR A 24 7.41 0.30 9.27
C TYR A 24 7.44 1.70 8.62
N ASP A 25 6.57 2.61 9.09
CA ASP A 25 6.31 3.95 8.55
C ASP A 25 6.97 5.08 9.36
N ASP A 26 7.63 4.80 10.49
CA ASP A 26 8.15 5.85 11.38
C ASP A 26 9.43 6.53 10.86
N GLY A 27 10.09 5.95 9.84
CA GLY A 27 11.32 6.48 9.26
C GLY A 27 11.22 6.86 7.78
N LYS A 28 10.04 6.73 7.15
CA LYS A 28 9.89 6.91 5.71
C LYS A 28 9.14 8.19 5.35
N PHE A 29 9.57 8.86 4.30
CA PHE A 29 8.90 10.08 3.83
C PHE A 29 8.44 9.98 2.38
N LEU A 30 7.16 10.25 2.17
CA LEU A 30 6.52 10.10 0.87
C LEU A 30 5.73 11.35 0.49
N PHE A 31 6.22 12.07 -0.53
CA PHE A 31 5.71 13.40 -0.91
C PHE A 31 4.86 13.44 -2.18
N LEU A 32 4.70 12.31 -2.88
CA LEU A 32 3.89 12.22 -4.11
C LEU A 32 2.45 11.77 -3.77
N GLU A 33 1.44 12.38 -4.38
CA GLU A 33 0.02 12.12 -4.04
C GLU A 33 -0.82 11.54 -5.16
N LYS A 34 -0.52 11.86 -6.43
CA LYS A 34 -1.27 11.31 -7.54
C LYS A 34 -1.00 9.82 -7.70
N ARG A 35 -1.87 8.97 -7.12
CA ARG A 35 -1.72 7.50 -7.07
C ARG A 35 -2.62 6.76 -8.07
N ASP A 36 -2.99 7.41 -9.17
CA ASP A 36 -4.01 6.89 -10.10
C ASP A 36 -3.52 5.77 -11.04
N TYR A 37 -2.26 5.36 -10.93
CA TYR A 37 -1.66 4.30 -11.74
C TYR A 37 -1.64 2.96 -11.00
N PRO A 38 -1.72 1.83 -11.73
CA PRO A 38 -1.37 0.52 -11.19
C PRO A 38 -0.03 0.58 -10.44
N PHE A 39 -0.02 -0.02 -9.25
CA PHE A 39 1.12 -0.02 -8.33
C PHE A 39 1.59 1.34 -7.78
N ALA A 40 0.95 2.46 -8.10
CA ALA A 40 1.40 3.77 -7.60
C ALA A 40 1.33 3.89 -6.08
N LYS A 41 0.45 3.14 -5.41
CA LYS A 41 0.33 3.13 -3.93
C LYS A 41 1.41 2.35 -3.20
N TYR A 42 2.28 1.63 -3.92
CA TYR A 42 3.30 0.77 -3.33
C TYR A 42 4.67 1.32 -3.71
N GLU A 43 5.36 1.93 -2.76
CA GLU A 43 6.71 2.46 -2.96
C GLU A 43 7.78 1.35 -3.03
N GLU A 44 7.51 0.24 -2.33
CA GLU A 44 8.46 -0.85 -2.18
C GLU A 44 8.63 -1.64 -3.47
N ASN A 45 9.71 -2.41 -3.48
CA ASN A 45 9.92 -3.43 -4.49
C ASN A 45 8.69 -4.35 -4.56
N LEU A 46 8.06 -4.38 -5.74
CA LEU A 46 6.85 -5.16 -5.98
C LEU A 46 7.07 -6.67 -5.83
N GLU A 47 8.31 -7.13 -5.92
CA GLU A 47 8.70 -8.54 -5.77
C GLU A 47 8.87 -8.96 -4.31
N PHE A 48 8.84 -8.04 -3.34
CA PHE A 48 8.86 -8.41 -1.92
C PHE A 48 7.55 -9.06 -1.49
N ALA A 49 7.66 -10.02 -0.57
CA ALA A 49 6.50 -10.74 -0.04
C ALA A 49 5.56 -9.80 0.73
N SER A 50 6.11 -8.82 1.47
CA SER A 50 5.33 -7.77 2.15
C SER A 50 4.47 -6.99 1.16
N THR A 51 5.09 -6.47 0.09
CA THR A 51 4.41 -5.71 -0.96
C THR A 51 3.36 -6.55 -1.65
N TYR A 52 3.68 -7.80 -2.01
CA TYR A 52 2.72 -8.72 -2.61
C TYR A 52 1.50 -8.91 -1.71
N ASN A 53 1.70 -9.16 -0.42
CA ASN A 53 0.61 -9.34 0.53
C ASN A 53 -0.27 -8.09 0.64
N SER A 54 0.34 -6.90 0.68
CA SER A 54 -0.40 -5.63 0.67
C SER A 54 -1.22 -5.44 -0.61
N VAL A 55 -0.65 -5.78 -1.77
CA VAL A 55 -1.37 -5.75 -3.07
C VAL A 55 -2.54 -6.72 -3.09
N ILE A 56 -2.36 -7.94 -2.55
CA ILE A 56 -3.41 -8.95 -2.47
C ILE A 56 -4.52 -8.51 -1.50
N TYR A 57 -4.18 -7.94 -0.34
CA TYR A 57 -5.17 -7.44 0.62
C TYR A 57 -6.02 -6.30 0.03
N ASP A 58 -5.38 -5.33 -0.63
CA ASP A 58 -6.08 -4.26 -1.35
C ASP A 58 -6.98 -4.81 -2.47
N TYR A 59 -6.47 -5.78 -3.23
CA TYR A 59 -7.25 -6.48 -4.24
C TYR A 59 -8.49 -7.17 -3.65
N GLU A 60 -8.33 -7.95 -2.57
CA GLU A 60 -9.44 -8.68 -1.93
C GLU A 60 -10.53 -7.71 -1.45
N LYS A 61 -10.14 -6.58 -0.86
CA LYS A 61 -11.07 -5.52 -0.45
C LYS A 61 -11.83 -4.95 -1.64
N ARG A 62 -11.12 -4.47 -2.67
CA ARG A 62 -11.74 -3.87 -3.86
C ARG A 62 -12.61 -4.89 -4.61
N ALA A 63 -12.14 -6.11 -4.75
CA ALA A 63 -12.86 -7.18 -5.46
C ALA A 63 -14.16 -7.55 -4.73
N LYS A 64 -14.13 -7.60 -3.40
CA LYS A 64 -15.33 -7.78 -2.59
C LYS A 64 -16.32 -6.63 -2.78
N GLU A 65 -15.86 -5.39 -2.71
CA GLU A 65 -16.71 -4.21 -2.92
C GLU A 65 -17.36 -4.21 -4.32
N ALA A 66 -16.58 -4.48 -5.36
CA ALA A 66 -17.07 -4.56 -6.73
C ALA A 66 -18.06 -5.72 -6.96
N ASN A 67 -17.79 -6.91 -6.38
CA ASN A 67 -18.70 -8.04 -6.47
C ASN A 67 -20.00 -7.80 -5.68
N ILE A 68 -19.93 -7.14 -4.51
CA ILE A 68 -21.13 -6.71 -3.76
C ILE A 68 -21.96 -5.73 -4.61
N ALA A 69 -21.33 -4.74 -5.25
CA ALA A 69 -22.04 -3.82 -6.12
C ALA A 69 -22.71 -4.52 -7.31
N LEU A 70 -22.02 -5.51 -7.91
CA LEU A 70 -22.58 -6.33 -8.99
C LEU A 70 -23.78 -7.16 -8.51
N TRP A 71 -23.69 -7.78 -7.33
CA TRP A 71 -24.81 -8.51 -6.70
C TRP A 71 -25.98 -7.60 -6.35
N GLN A 72 -25.70 -6.38 -5.87
CA GLN A 72 -26.74 -5.40 -5.58
C GLN A 72 -27.55 -5.06 -6.83
N LYS A 73 -26.87 -4.87 -7.98
CA LYS A 73 -27.53 -4.67 -9.28
C LYS A 73 -28.34 -5.90 -9.70
N GLN A 74 -27.77 -7.10 -9.57
CA GLN A 74 -28.42 -8.38 -9.91
C GLN A 74 -29.71 -8.60 -9.11
N LEU A 75 -29.70 -8.22 -7.83
CA LEU A 75 -30.84 -8.31 -6.93
C LEU A 75 -31.71 -7.03 -6.96
N LYS A 76 -31.66 -6.29 -8.07
CA LYS A 76 -32.51 -5.11 -8.36
C LYS A 76 -32.48 -4.05 -7.26
N ASN A 77 -31.32 -3.88 -6.61
CA ASN A 77 -31.11 -2.95 -5.50
C ASN A 77 -32.06 -3.14 -4.29
N LYS A 78 -32.68 -4.32 -4.13
CA LYS A 78 -33.57 -4.63 -2.99
C LYS A 78 -32.83 -4.66 -1.63
N PHE A 79 -31.51 -4.83 -1.63
CA PHE A 79 -30.71 -5.04 -0.42
C PHE A 79 -29.57 -4.03 -0.31
N THR A 80 -29.25 -3.65 0.92
CA THR A 80 -28.06 -2.85 1.24
C THR A 80 -26.76 -3.66 1.03
N LYS A 81 -25.63 -2.99 0.81
CA LYS A 81 -24.30 -3.63 0.68
C LYS A 81 -24.00 -4.60 1.85
N LYS A 82 -24.36 -4.22 3.08
CA LYS A 82 -24.17 -5.05 4.29
C LYS A 82 -25.05 -6.30 4.29
N GLN A 83 -26.27 -6.23 3.76
CA GLN A 83 -27.14 -7.41 3.58
C GLN A 83 -26.60 -8.33 2.50
N ILE A 84 -26.19 -7.78 1.34
CA ILE A 84 -25.55 -8.55 0.26
C ILE A 84 -24.31 -9.28 0.78
N GLU A 85 -23.47 -8.61 1.56
CA GLU A 85 -22.30 -9.26 2.16
C GLU A 85 -22.69 -10.46 3.05
N LYS A 86 -23.72 -10.31 3.91
CA LYS A 86 -24.21 -11.41 4.75
C LYS A 86 -24.75 -12.59 3.91
N ILE A 87 -25.44 -12.29 2.80
CA ILE A 87 -26.01 -13.30 1.90
C ILE A 87 -24.91 -14.02 1.13
N VAL A 88 -24.08 -13.29 0.39
CA VAL A 88 -23.12 -13.85 -0.57
C VAL A 88 -21.86 -14.39 0.10
N TYR A 89 -21.32 -13.68 1.12
CA TYR A 89 -20.04 -14.04 1.73
C TYR A 89 -20.18 -14.79 3.06
N LYS A 90 -21.32 -14.68 3.74
CA LYS A 90 -21.57 -15.37 5.02
C LYS A 90 -22.64 -16.44 4.92
N ASN A 91 -23.29 -16.58 3.76
CA ASN A 91 -24.36 -17.55 3.51
C ASN A 91 -25.49 -17.49 4.56
N LYS A 92 -25.80 -16.27 5.04
CA LYS A 92 -26.86 -15.97 6.01
C LYS A 92 -28.02 -15.27 5.32
N ASN A 93 -29.22 -15.38 5.89
CA ASN A 93 -30.44 -14.72 5.39
C ASN A 93 -30.83 -15.12 3.97
N LEU A 94 -30.54 -16.36 3.56
CA LEU A 94 -30.89 -16.88 2.23
C LEU A 94 -32.41 -16.86 1.96
N HIS A 95 -33.23 -17.00 3.00
CA HIS A 95 -34.69 -16.92 2.91
C HIS A 95 -35.20 -15.58 2.35
N LEU A 96 -34.37 -14.53 2.32
CA LEU A 96 -34.71 -13.25 1.71
C LEU A 96 -34.60 -13.26 0.18
N ILE A 97 -33.95 -14.27 -0.40
CA ILE A 97 -33.79 -14.40 -1.85
C ILE A 97 -34.97 -15.21 -2.41
N GLU A 98 -35.82 -14.56 -3.19
CA GLU A 98 -36.99 -15.19 -3.84
C GLU A 98 -36.57 -15.98 -5.11
N ASP A 99 -35.48 -15.59 -5.75
CA ASP A 99 -35.03 -16.17 -7.02
C ASP A 99 -34.35 -17.53 -6.81
N LYS A 100 -35.02 -18.59 -7.26
CA LYS A 100 -34.53 -19.97 -7.13
C LYS A 100 -33.18 -20.19 -7.82
N ASP A 101 -32.96 -19.61 -9.01
CA ASP A 101 -31.69 -19.76 -9.73
C ASP A 101 -30.52 -19.15 -8.93
N THR A 102 -30.74 -18.03 -8.25
CA THR A 102 -29.76 -17.41 -7.35
C THR A 102 -29.52 -18.25 -6.10
N LEU A 103 -30.56 -18.80 -5.48
CA LEU A 103 -30.40 -19.72 -4.33
C LEU A 103 -29.59 -20.96 -4.73
N ASP A 104 -29.90 -21.56 -5.87
CA ASP A 104 -29.18 -22.71 -6.42
C ASP A 104 -27.72 -22.37 -6.70
N TYR A 105 -27.44 -21.16 -7.20
CA TYR A 105 -26.07 -20.68 -7.39
C TYR A 105 -25.31 -20.54 -6.07
N LEU A 106 -25.90 -19.92 -5.05
CA LEU A 106 -25.25 -19.75 -3.74
C LEU A 106 -25.00 -21.11 -3.06
N ALA A 107 -25.94 -22.05 -3.18
CA ALA A 107 -25.76 -23.42 -2.71
C ALA A 107 -24.60 -24.12 -3.44
N PHE A 108 -24.50 -23.95 -4.76
CA PHE A 108 -23.41 -24.50 -5.56
C PHE A 108 -22.05 -23.89 -5.19
N VAL A 109 -21.97 -22.57 -4.97
CA VAL A 109 -20.75 -21.89 -4.51
C VAL A 109 -20.23 -22.51 -3.22
N LYS A 110 -21.11 -22.74 -2.23
CA LYS A 110 -20.76 -23.39 -0.96
C LYS A 110 -20.28 -24.83 -1.18
N LYS A 111 -20.94 -25.58 -2.06
CA LYS A 111 -20.61 -26.98 -2.38
C LYS A 111 -19.19 -27.13 -2.93
N GLN A 112 -18.75 -26.23 -3.80
CA GLN A 112 -17.43 -26.31 -4.44
C GLN A 112 -16.26 -25.72 -3.63
N GLU A 113 -16.55 -24.92 -2.59
CA GLU A 113 -15.55 -24.09 -1.89
C GLU A 113 -14.32 -24.87 -1.39
N ASN A 114 -14.55 -26.07 -0.84
CA ASN A 114 -13.50 -26.94 -0.32
C ASN A 114 -12.48 -27.39 -1.36
N LEU A 115 -12.84 -27.41 -2.65
CA LEU A 115 -11.94 -27.83 -3.72
C LEU A 115 -10.99 -26.72 -4.20
N VAL A 116 -11.36 -25.46 -4.00
CA VAL A 116 -10.63 -24.28 -4.52
C VAL A 116 -10.04 -23.41 -3.41
N SER A 117 -10.16 -23.86 -2.16
CA SER A 117 -9.54 -23.22 -0.99
C SER A 117 -8.05 -23.54 -0.90
N SER A 118 -7.25 -22.57 -0.44
CA SER A 118 -5.83 -22.77 -0.13
C SER A 118 -5.62 -23.87 0.92
N PHE A 119 -6.59 -24.07 1.81
CA PHE A 119 -6.59 -25.12 2.83
C PHE A 119 -6.68 -26.55 2.27
N TYR A 120 -7.16 -26.72 1.04
CA TYR A 120 -7.26 -28.05 0.40
C TYR A 120 -5.91 -28.78 0.36
N LYS A 121 -4.80 -28.05 0.23
CA LYS A 121 -3.45 -28.64 0.25
C LYS A 121 -3.16 -29.36 1.57
N TYR A 122 -3.67 -28.84 2.69
CA TYR A 122 -3.47 -29.35 4.04
C TYR A 122 -4.48 -30.45 4.44
N TYR A 123 -5.44 -30.78 3.58
CA TYR A 123 -6.37 -31.88 3.85
C TYR A 123 -5.65 -33.22 3.77
N SER A 124 -5.94 -34.09 4.73
CA SER A 124 -5.52 -35.49 4.75
C SER A 124 -6.05 -36.25 3.53
N LYS A 125 -5.42 -37.39 3.21
CA LYS A 125 -5.86 -38.27 2.11
C LYS A 125 -7.33 -38.70 2.26
N LYS A 126 -7.75 -39.05 3.48
CA LYS A 126 -9.13 -39.41 3.83
C LYS A 126 -10.12 -38.26 3.60
N GLN A 127 -9.76 -37.04 4.03
CA GLN A 127 -10.58 -35.85 3.77
C GLN A 127 -10.72 -35.57 2.27
N LYS A 128 -9.65 -35.75 1.49
CA LYS A 128 -9.70 -35.59 0.03
C LYS A 128 -10.56 -36.64 -0.66
N GLN A 129 -10.55 -37.89 -0.19
CA GLN A 129 -11.41 -38.98 -0.71
C GLN A 129 -12.90 -38.74 -0.46
N ASN A 130 -13.24 -38.06 0.64
CA ASN A 130 -14.63 -37.74 0.98
C ASN A 130 -15.19 -36.52 0.24
N ILE A 131 -14.37 -35.83 -0.56
CA ILE A 131 -14.82 -34.68 -1.34
C ILE A 131 -15.28 -35.16 -2.71
N LEU A 132 -16.39 -34.58 -3.19
CA LEU A 132 -16.90 -34.82 -4.55
C LEU A 132 -15.80 -34.63 -5.60
N LYS A 133 -15.82 -35.51 -6.61
CA LYS A 133 -14.90 -35.42 -7.75
C LYS A 133 -15.10 -34.07 -8.47
N PRO A 134 -14.03 -33.31 -8.75
CA PRO A 134 -14.17 -32.02 -9.40
C PRO A 134 -14.86 -32.06 -10.76
N GLU A 135 -14.71 -33.15 -11.52
CA GLU A 135 -15.36 -33.38 -12.81
C GLU A 135 -16.89 -33.29 -12.68
N ILE A 136 -17.47 -33.93 -11.65
CA ILE A 136 -18.92 -33.91 -11.39
C ILE A 136 -19.40 -32.47 -11.15
N LEU A 137 -18.63 -31.68 -10.40
CA LEU A 137 -19.00 -30.29 -10.11
C LEU A 137 -18.81 -29.37 -11.32
N ILE A 138 -17.83 -29.67 -12.19
CA ILE A 138 -17.65 -28.97 -13.45
C ILE A 138 -18.86 -29.24 -14.35
N ASP A 139 -19.26 -30.49 -14.52
CA ASP A 139 -20.42 -30.87 -15.34
C ASP A 139 -21.71 -30.25 -14.80
N GLU A 140 -21.92 -30.29 -13.47
CA GLU A 140 -23.07 -29.64 -12.83
C GLU A 140 -23.09 -28.11 -13.06
N ALA A 141 -21.93 -27.44 -12.99
CA ALA A 141 -21.84 -26.00 -13.27
C ALA A 141 -22.19 -25.69 -14.73
N LEU A 142 -21.71 -26.51 -15.68
CA LEU A 142 -21.99 -26.35 -17.11
C LEU A 142 -23.47 -26.63 -17.43
N GLU A 143 -24.06 -27.64 -16.81
CA GLU A 143 -25.49 -27.93 -16.94
C GLU A 143 -26.34 -26.75 -16.40
N LYS A 144 -26.00 -26.24 -15.21
CA LYS A 144 -26.68 -25.07 -14.62
C LYS A 144 -26.52 -23.82 -15.48
N LEU A 145 -25.34 -23.59 -16.07
CA LEU A 145 -25.09 -22.51 -17.02
C LEU A 145 -26.08 -22.54 -18.19
N GLN A 146 -26.36 -23.71 -18.76
CA GLN A 146 -27.29 -23.83 -19.89
C GLN A 146 -28.74 -23.54 -19.49
N LYS A 147 -29.14 -23.96 -18.27
CA LYS A 147 -30.52 -23.86 -17.78
C LYS A 147 -30.92 -22.47 -17.29
N VAL A 148 -30.03 -21.76 -16.60
CA VAL A 148 -30.38 -20.47 -15.98
C VAL A 148 -30.66 -19.40 -17.03
N LYS A 149 -31.70 -18.60 -16.83
CA LYS A 149 -32.06 -17.51 -17.78
C LYS A 149 -31.19 -16.27 -17.60
N SER A 150 -30.76 -16.00 -16.36
CA SER A 150 -29.96 -14.81 -16.04
C SER A 150 -28.58 -14.85 -16.70
N LYS A 151 -28.30 -13.87 -17.58
CA LYS A 151 -26.99 -13.71 -18.25
C LYS A 151 -25.84 -13.63 -17.24
N ASP A 152 -26.09 -12.97 -16.12
CA ASP A 152 -25.12 -12.79 -15.04
C ASP A 152 -24.83 -14.11 -14.32
N LEU A 153 -25.86 -14.92 -14.02
CA LEU A 153 -25.67 -16.25 -13.44
C LEU A 153 -24.94 -17.18 -14.42
N LYS A 154 -25.23 -17.11 -15.74
CA LYS A 154 -24.48 -17.86 -16.75
C LYS A 154 -22.98 -17.56 -16.67
N LYS A 155 -22.61 -16.26 -16.64
CA LYS A 155 -21.21 -15.84 -16.54
C LYS A 155 -20.57 -16.28 -15.22
N ARG A 156 -21.32 -16.26 -14.11
CA ARG A 156 -20.84 -16.76 -12.81
C ARG A 156 -20.60 -18.28 -12.80
N TYR A 157 -21.51 -19.08 -13.38
CA TYR A 157 -21.29 -20.53 -13.51
C TYR A 157 -20.13 -20.85 -14.45
N PHE A 158 -19.97 -20.10 -15.55
CA PHE A 158 -18.82 -20.21 -16.45
C PHE A 158 -17.51 -20.00 -15.69
N PHE A 159 -17.43 -18.92 -14.89
CA PHE A 159 -16.28 -18.65 -14.04
C PHE A 159 -15.99 -19.80 -13.07
N LEU A 160 -17.01 -20.35 -12.40
CA LEU A 160 -16.82 -21.45 -11.44
C LEU A 160 -16.33 -22.73 -12.11
N ALA A 161 -16.93 -23.12 -13.24
CA ALA A 161 -16.51 -24.29 -14.02
C ALA A 161 -15.06 -24.15 -14.49
N LEU A 162 -14.73 -23.00 -15.08
CA LEU A 162 -13.39 -22.70 -15.58
C LEU A 162 -12.35 -22.67 -14.44
N ARG A 163 -12.69 -22.06 -13.30
CA ARG A 163 -11.84 -22.01 -12.10
C ARG A 163 -11.54 -23.40 -11.54
N LEU A 164 -12.57 -24.24 -11.39
CA LEU A 164 -12.43 -25.63 -10.93
C LEU A 164 -11.52 -26.41 -11.86
N ALA A 165 -11.79 -26.35 -13.17
CA ALA A 165 -10.99 -27.02 -14.19
C ALA A 165 -9.53 -26.56 -14.16
N HIS A 166 -9.29 -25.26 -14.04
CA HIS A 166 -7.94 -24.71 -13.95
C HIS A 166 -7.19 -25.25 -12.73
N TYR A 167 -7.75 -25.12 -11.52
CA TYR A 167 -7.06 -25.52 -10.30
C TYR A 167 -6.87 -27.04 -10.17
N LYS A 168 -7.70 -27.84 -10.84
CA LYS A 168 -7.62 -29.31 -10.82
C LYS A 168 -6.97 -29.91 -12.06
N ASN A 169 -6.49 -29.08 -12.98
CA ASN A 169 -5.84 -29.49 -14.22
C ASN A 169 -6.75 -30.32 -15.16
N LEU A 170 -8.03 -29.96 -15.25
CA LEU A 170 -9.06 -30.66 -16.03
C LEU A 170 -9.41 -29.88 -17.31
N LYS A 171 -8.47 -29.79 -18.25
CA LYS A 171 -8.65 -29.21 -19.61
C LYS A 171 -9.44 -27.86 -19.65
N PRO A 172 -9.06 -26.84 -18.85
CA PRO A 172 -9.80 -25.57 -18.76
C PRO A 172 -9.97 -24.81 -20.09
N LEU A 173 -9.05 -24.96 -21.04
CA LEU A 173 -9.12 -24.27 -22.34
C LEU A 173 -10.34 -24.72 -23.17
N ILE A 174 -10.74 -26.00 -23.08
CA ILE A 174 -11.94 -26.51 -23.76
C ILE A 174 -13.20 -25.79 -23.24
N ILE A 175 -13.29 -25.62 -21.92
CA ILE A 175 -14.42 -24.91 -21.29
C ILE A 175 -14.42 -23.45 -21.72
N TYR A 176 -13.26 -22.81 -21.74
CA TYR A 176 -13.14 -21.41 -22.17
C TYR A 176 -13.59 -21.23 -23.61
N ASP A 177 -13.07 -22.02 -24.55
CA ASP A 177 -13.40 -21.88 -25.97
C ASP A 177 -14.89 -22.10 -26.25
N ALA A 178 -15.52 -23.05 -25.55
CA ALA A 178 -16.95 -23.31 -25.68
C ALA A 178 -17.83 -22.17 -25.13
N HIS A 179 -17.35 -21.36 -24.19
CA HIS A 179 -18.18 -20.39 -23.44
C HIS A 179 -17.69 -18.94 -23.49
N LYS A 180 -16.57 -18.63 -24.17
CA LYS A 180 -16.04 -17.26 -24.30
C LYS A 180 -17.01 -16.27 -24.94
N TYR A 181 -17.99 -16.76 -25.71
CA TYR A 181 -19.07 -15.92 -26.25
C TYR A 181 -19.86 -15.16 -25.18
N LEU A 182 -19.87 -15.63 -23.92
CA LEU A 182 -20.49 -14.94 -22.78
C LEU A 182 -19.76 -13.64 -22.39
N LEU A 183 -18.53 -13.44 -22.88
CA LEU A 183 -17.71 -12.24 -22.66
C LEU A 183 -17.98 -11.14 -23.70
N ASN A 184 -18.65 -11.45 -24.82
CA ASN A 184 -18.88 -10.50 -25.91
C ASN A 184 -19.89 -9.37 -25.59
N ASN A 185 -20.45 -9.35 -24.38
CA ASN A 185 -21.40 -8.32 -23.96
C ASN A 185 -20.67 -7.02 -23.59
N HIS A 186 -21.18 -5.87 -24.04
CA HIS A 186 -20.54 -4.55 -23.85
C HIS A 186 -20.40 -4.08 -22.39
N SER A 187 -20.98 -4.77 -21.41
CA SER A 187 -20.80 -4.46 -19.99
C SER A 187 -19.64 -5.27 -19.41
N ASN A 188 -18.43 -4.70 -19.46
CA ASN A 188 -17.25 -5.27 -18.80
C ASN A 188 -17.44 -5.23 -17.26
N THR A 189 -17.35 -6.38 -16.59
CA THR A 189 -17.56 -6.53 -15.15
C THR A 189 -16.35 -7.17 -14.47
N ILE A 190 -16.34 -7.18 -13.14
CA ILE A 190 -15.36 -7.93 -12.35
C ILE A 190 -15.29 -9.44 -12.73
N LEU A 191 -16.38 -10.03 -13.22
CA LEU A 191 -16.38 -11.43 -13.65
C LEU A 191 -15.55 -11.64 -14.91
N ASP A 192 -15.56 -10.68 -15.84
CA ASP A 192 -14.76 -10.71 -17.07
C ASP A 192 -13.27 -10.71 -16.74
N ASP A 193 -12.87 -9.82 -15.85
CA ASP A 193 -11.50 -9.74 -15.36
C ASP A 193 -11.06 -11.05 -14.67
N TRP A 194 -11.91 -11.64 -13.83
CA TRP A 194 -11.63 -12.93 -13.19
C TRP A 194 -11.50 -14.08 -14.20
N ILE A 195 -12.41 -14.17 -15.17
CA ILE A 195 -12.36 -15.19 -16.24
C ILE A 195 -11.08 -15.03 -17.07
N GLN A 196 -10.75 -13.80 -17.45
CA GLN A 196 -9.52 -13.47 -18.18
C GLN A 196 -8.27 -13.93 -17.43
N GLY A 197 -8.20 -13.69 -16.12
CA GLY A 197 -7.08 -14.15 -15.29
C GLY A 197 -6.94 -15.68 -15.24
N ILE A 198 -8.05 -16.42 -15.16
CA ILE A 198 -8.02 -17.89 -15.19
C ILE A 198 -7.64 -18.42 -16.57
N TYR A 199 -8.15 -17.82 -17.64
CA TYR A 199 -7.80 -18.17 -19.02
C TYR A 199 -6.30 -17.96 -19.28
N ALA A 200 -5.77 -16.78 -18.93
CA ALA A 200 -4.34 -16.48 -19.03
C ALA A 200 -3.49 -17.51 -18.27
N GLY A 201 -3.88 -17.85 -17.04
CA GLY A 201 -3.22 -18.90 -16.25
C GLY A 201 -3.33 -20.30 -16.88
N ALA A 202 -4.45 -20.63 -17.52
CA ALA A 202 -4.65 -21.90 -18.22
C ALA A 202 -3.74 -22.04 -19.45
N LEU A 203 -3.52 -20.96 -20.21
CA LEU A 203 -2.58 -20.93 -21.33
C LEU A 203 -1.14 -21.24 -20.86
N ILE A 204 -0.69 -20.60 -19.77
CA ILE A 204 0.65 -20.84 -19.20
C ILE A 204 0.81 -22.32 -18.79
N ARG A 205 -0.20 -22.91 -18.13
CA ARG A 205 -0.16 -24.33 -17.74
C ARG A 205 -0.16 -25.28 -18.93
N ASN A 206 -0.65 -24.84 -20.09
CA ASN A 206 -0.63 -25.60 -21.34
C ASN A 206 0.61 -25.27 -22.21
N ASN A 207 1.69 -24.79 -21.58
CA ASN A 207 2.96 -24.39 -22.23
C ASN A 207 2.84 -23.27 -23.27
N GLN A 208 1.71 -22.56 -23.33
CA GLN A 208 1.53 -21.38 -24.18
C GLN A 208 1.91 -20.12 -23.40
N ILE A 209 3.19 -20.05 -22.99
CA ILE A 209 3.69 -19.06 -22.04
C ILE A 209 3.48 -17.62 -22.53
N SER A 210 4.01 -17.28 -23.71
CA SER A 210 3.95 -15.93 -24.28
C SER A 210 2.51 -15.46 -24.47
N LYS A 211 1.62 -16.36 -24.95
CA LYS A 211 0.18 -16.10 -25.05
C LYS A 211 -0.47 -15.86 -23.68
N GLY A 212 -0.15 -16.68 -22.69
CA GLY A 212 -0.68 -16.51 -21.33
C GLY A 212 -0.24 -15.19 -20.69
N VAL A 213 1.02 -14.79 -20.85
CA VAL A 213 1.51 -13.50 -20.36
C VAL A 213 0.88 -12.33 -21.12
N TYR A 214 0.69 -12.45 -22.44
CA TYR A 214 -0.03 -11.48 -23.24
C TYR A 214 -1.47 -11.27 -22.72
N GLU A 215 -2.20 -12.36 -22.46
CA GLU A 215 -3.56 -12.30 -21.90
C GLU A 215 -3.60 -11.71 -20.47
N PHE A 216 -2.58 -11.94 -19.64
CA PHE A 216 -2.45 -11.24 -18.36
C PHE A 216 -2.19 -9.75 -18.53
N SER A 217 -1.40 -9.35 -19.54
CA SER A 217 -1.08 -7.93 -19.80
C SER A 217 -2.32 -7.10 -20.12
N LYS A 218 -3.36 -7.70 -20.70
CA LYS A 218 -4.65 -7.03 -20.97
C LYS A 218 -5.36 -6.56 -19.70
N LEU A 219 -5.05 -7.16 -18.54
CA LEU A 219 -5.56 -6.73 -17.24
C LEU A 219 -4.83 -5.52 -16.68
N PHE A 220 -3.68 -5.11 -17.23
CA PHE A 220 -2.89 -4.00 -16.70
C PHE A 220 -3.50 -2.62 -17.02
N SER A 221 -4.58 -2.29 -16.31
CA SER A 221 -5.26 -1.00 -16.39
C SER A 221 -5.95 -0.66 -15.07
N LYS A 222 -6.13 0.63 -14.79
CA LYS A 222 -6.70 1.11 -13.53
C LYS A 222 -8.16 0.69 -13.30
N ASP A 223 -8.91 0.46 -14.37
CA ASP A 223 -10.31 0.04 -14.36
C ASP A 223 -10.48 -1.48 -14.15
N LYS A 224 -9.40 -2.25 -14.21
CA LYS A 224 -9.41 -3.71 -14.08
C LYS A 224 -9.22 -4.13 -12.63
N ILE A 225 -10.00 -5.07 -12.11
CA ILE A 225 -9.90 -5.39 -10.66
C ILE A 225 -8.56 -6.04 -10.29
N ASN A 226 -8.04 -6.88 -11.19
CA ASN A 226 -6.92 -7.80 -10.99
C ASN A 226 -5.70 -7.40 -11.83
N TRP A 227 -5.51 -6.09 -12.05
CA TRP A 227 -4.35 -5.54 -12.78
C TRP A 227 -3.00 -6.03 -12.24
N HIS A 228 -2.93 -6.39 -10.96
CA HIS A 228 -1.71 -6.90 -10.34
C HIS A 228 -1.21 -8.21 -10.99
N LEU A 229 -2.12 -9.01 -11.56
CA LEU A 229 -1.75 -10.26 -12.22
C LEU A 229 -0.86 -10.05 -13.43
N ALA A 230 -0.95 -8.92 -14.12
CA ALA A 230 -0.12 -8.60 -15.27
C ALA A 230 1.38 -8.58 -14.91
N PHE A 231 1.73 -7.93 -13.81
CA PHE A 231 3.10 -7.86 -13.32
C PHE A 231 3.56 -9.20 -12.73
N TYR A 232 2.79 -9.79 -11.82
CA TYR A 232 3.23 -10.99 -11.12
C TYR A 232 3.34 -12.25 -11.99
N ASN A 233 2.65 -12.28 -13.13
CA ASN A 233 2.81 -13.35 -14.12
C ASN A 233 3.82 -13.00 -15.21
N PHE A 234 4.40 -11.79 -15.21
CA PHE A 234 5.48 -11.46 -16.13
C PHE A 234 6.75 -12.30 -15.90
N LYS A 235 6.93 -12.85 -14.68
CA LYS A 235 8.01 -13.77 -14.30
C LYS A 235 8.13 -15.03 -15.17
N TYR A 236 7.11 -15.35 -15.96
CA TYR A 236 7.16 -16.49 -16.87
C TYR A 236 7.94 -16.19 -18.16
N ILE A 237 8.17 -14.91 -18.48
CA ILE A 237 9.10 -14.47 -19.53
C ILE A 237 10.50 -14.43 -18.92
N LYS A 238 11.38 -15.33 -19.35
CA LYS A 238 12.70 -15.55 -18.75
C LYS A 238 13.87 -15.27 -19.68
N ASN A 239 13.63 -15.21 -20.99
CA ASN A 239 14.67 -15.03 -21.99
C ASN A 239 14.18 -14.17 -23.16
N GLN A 240 15.13 -13.80 -24.03
CA GLN A 240 14.86 -12.93 -25.17
C GLN A 240 13.87 -13.56 -26.16
N PHE A 241 13.98 -14.86 -26.44
CA PHE A 241 13.05 -15.56 -27.33
C PHE A 241 11.59 -15.46 -26.88
N GLN A 242 11.32 -15.68 -25.59
CA GLN A 242 9.97 -15.53 -25.03
C GLN A 242 9.51 -14.07 -25.01
N TRP A 243 10.43 -13.13 -24.86
CA TRP A 243 10.12 -11.70 -24.96
C TRP A 243 9.71 -11.33 -26.39
N ASP A 244 10.45 -11.80 -27.39
CA ASP A 244 10.16 -11.54 -28.81
C ASP A 244 8.81 -12.16 -29.21
N GLU A 245 8.56 -13.42 -28.84
CA GLU A 245 7.24 -14.05 -29.05
C GLU A 245 6.09 -13.27 -28.39
N LEU A 246 6.32 -12.71 -27.19
CA LEU A 246 5.32 -11.91 -26.50
C LEU A 246 5.07 -10.57 -27.22
N VAL A 247 6.13 -9.93 -27.72
CA VAL A 247 6.04 -8.68 -28.49
C VAL A 247 5.29 -8.89 -29.81
N ASP A 248 5.54 -10.01 -30.49
CA ASP A 248 4.88 -10.36 -31.76
C ASP A 248 3.37 -10.57 -31.64
N LEU A 249 2.86 -10.82 -30.43
CA LEU A 249 1.43 -10.92 -30.16
C LEU A 249 0.72 -9.56 -30.07
N THR A 250 1.47 -8.46 -29.92
CA THR A 250 0.88 -7.13 -29.77
C THR A 250 0.38 -6.59 -31.10
N THR A 251 -0.80 -5.96 -31.10
CA THR A 251 -1.42 -5.43 -32.33
C THR A 251 -1.37 -3.91 -32.43
N SER A 252 -0.85 -3.22 -31.41
CA SER A 252 -0.77 -1.77 -31.37
C SER A 252 0.44 -1.27 -30.59
N LYS A 253 0.86 -0.03 -30.89
CA LYS A 253 1.91 0.66 -30.12
C LYS A 253 1.54 0.80 -28.64
N GLU A 254 0.26 0.97 -28.31
CA GLU A 254 -0.18 1.04 -26.92
C GLU A 254 0.05 -0.28 -26.18
N GLU A 255 -0.25 -1.43 -26.80
CA GLU A 255 0.02 -2.74 -26.20
C GLU A 255 1.52 -2.98 -26.00
N LEU A 256 2.35 -2.62 -26.98
CA LEU A 256 3.79 -2.78 -26.86
C LEU A 256 4.40 -1.87 -25.77
N THR A 257 3.98 -0.60 -25.70
CA THR A 257 4.42 0.31 -24.62
C THR A 257 3.99 -0.18 -23.23
N LYS A 258 2.82 -0.79 -23.13
CA LYS A 258 2.34 -1.45 -21.90
C LYS A 258 3.28 -2.58 -21.46
N LEU A 259 3.71 -3.45 -22.38
CA LEU A 259 4.65 -4.54 -22.07
C LEU A 259 5.99 -4.02 -21.56
N TYR A 260 6.55 -3.00 -22.21
CA TYR A 260 7.79 -2.35 -21.74
C TYR A 260 7.65 -1.77 -20.34
N ALA A 261 6.51 -1.14 -20.04
CA ALA A 261 6.26 -0.63 -18.69
C ALA A 261 6.12 -1.74 -17.65
N ILE A 262 5.40 -2.83 -17.94
CA ILE A 262 5.30 -3.98 -17.03
C ILE A 262 6.68 -4.58 -16.75
N ARG A 263 7.52 -4.75 -17.79
CA ARG A 263 8.92 -5.20 -17.63
C ARG A 263 9.74 -4.22 -16.78
N GLY A 264 9.56 -2.91 -17.02
CA GLY A 264 10.19 -1.82 -16.28
C GLY A 264 9.85 -1.75 -14.79
N LEU A 265 8.77 -2.38 -14.35
CA LEU A 265 8.40 -2.45 -12.93
C LEU A 265 9.22 -3.45 -12.12
N SER A 266 9.96 -4.36 -12.77
CA SER A 266 10.81 -5.33 -12.06
C SER A 266 11.95 -4.61 -11.34
N LYS A 267 12.37 -5.16 -10.19
CA LYS A 267 13.43 -4.55 -9.36
C LYS A 267 14.77 -4.40 -10.08
N ASN A 268 15.05 -5.32 -11.02
CA ASN A 268 16.29 -5.41 -11.78
C ASN A 268 16.18 -4.75 -13.16
N ALA A 269 15.07 -4.08 -13.45
CA ALA A 269 14.86 -3.47 -14.76
C ALA A 269 15.76 -2.25 -14.95
N ASN A 270 16.31 -2.10 -16.16
CA ASN A 270 16.93 -0.84 -16.57
C ASN A 270 15.83 0.14 -16.99
N ILE A 271 15.33 0.92 -16.03
CA ILE A 271 14.21 1.85 -16.23
C ILE A 271 14.49 2.84 -17.36
N ILE A 272 15.71 3.37 -17.48
CA ILE A 272 16.07 4.31 -18.56
C ILE A 272 15.93 3.63 -19.92
N HIS A 273 16.35 2.37 -20.04
CA HIS A 273 16.21 1.60 -21.26
C HIS A 273 14.73 1.42 -21.64
N GLU A 274 13.87 1.08 -20.68
CA GLU A 274 12.43 0.91 -20.95
C GLU A 274 11.74 2.24 -21.27
N LEU A 275 12.09 3.34 -20.59
CA LEU A 275 11.59 4.67 -20.95
C LEU A 275 11.99 5.05 -22.38
N LYS A 276 13.22 4.73 -22.80
CA LYS A 276 13.66 4.93 -24.20
C LYS A 276 12.86 4.08 -25.19
N ASN A 277 12.57 2.82 -24.86
CA ASN A 277 11.76 1.94 -25.72
C ASN A 277 10.34 2.47 -25.87
N ILE A 278 9.73 2.92 -24.77
CA ILE A 278 8.39 3.54 -24.79
C ILE A 278 8.43 4.85 -25.58
N ALA A 279 9.41 5.71 -25.34
CA ALA A 279 9.58 7.00 -26.02
C ALA A 279 9.67 6.89 -27.55
N LYS A 280 10.34 5.85 -28.06
CA LYS A 280 10.44 5.57 -29.51
C LYS A 280 9.08 5.25 -30.14
N LEU A 281 8.16 4.67 -29.37
CA LEU A 281 6.84 4.28 -29.86
C LEU A 281 5.81 5.39 -29.67
N ASP A 282 5.77 5.94 -28.47
CA ASP A 282 4.89 7.02 -28.04
C ASP A 282 5.45 7.69 -26.77
N ILE A 283 6.10 8.83 -26.94
CA ILE A 283 6.66 9.62 -25.84
C ILE A 283 5.58 10.18 -24.91
N ASN A 284 4.35 10.34 -25.40
CA ASN A 284 3.20 10.83 -24.63
C ASN A 284 2.37 9.71 -23.99
N SER A 285 2.81 8.46 -24.11
CA SER A 285 2.15 7.30 -23.52
C SER A 285 1.97 7.42 -22.00
N LYS A 286 0.78 7.07 -21.51
CA LYS A 286 0.50 6.94 -20.06
C LYS A 286 1.42 5.93 -19.38
N TYR A 287 1.99 4.98 -20.12
CA TYR A 287 2.94 3.98 -19.59
C TYR A 287 4.34 4.56 -19.39
N TYR A 288 4.72 5.56 -20.18
CA TYR A 288 5.92 6.37 -19.91
C TYR A 288 5.75 7.11 -18.58
N GLU A 289 4.60 7.77 -18.41
CA GLU A 289 4.27 8.51 -17.18
C GLU A 289 4.25 7.58 -15.96
N LEU A 290 3.61 6.40 -16.07
CA LEU A 290 3.59 5.39 -15.00
C LEU A 290 4.99 4.97 -14.57
N LEU A 291 5.87 4.65 -15.53
CA LEU A 291 7.20 4.16 -15.22
C LEU A 291 8.09 5.26 -14.63
N LEU A 292 8.01 6.48 -15.18
CA LEU A 292 8.71 7.64 -14.63
C LEU A 292 8.22 7.98 -13.22
N TYR A 293 6.91 7.91 -12.98
CA TYR A 293 6.32 8.14 -11.66
C TYR A 293 6.80 7.09 -10.66
N LYS A 294 6.88 5.82 -11.05
CA LYS A 294 7.41 4.76 -10.19
C LYS A 294 8.90 4.95 -9.89
N ALA A 295 9.69 5.46 -10.84
CA ALA A 295 11.09 5.80 -10.61
C ALA A 295 11.23 6.95 -9.60
N LEU A 296 10.42 8.02 -9.76
CA LEU A 296 10.39 9.16 -8.83
C LEU A 296 9.85 8.77 -7.45
N LEU A 297 8.88 7.85 -7.41
CA LEU A 297 8.33 7.33 -6.17
C LEU A 297 9.40 6.55 -5.38
N LYS A 298 10.07 5.60 -6.04
CA LYS A 298 11.11 4.79 -5.40
C LYS A 298 12.26 5.66 -4.89
N SER A 299 12.58 6.75 -5.58
CA SER A 299 13.66 7.66 -5.17
C SER A 299 13.34 8.48 -3.92
N GLN A 300 12.09 8.53 -3.44
CA GLN A 300 11.75 9.24 -2.20
C GLN A 300 12.41 8.61 -0.96
N SER A 301 12.84 7.35 -1.05
CA SER A 301 13.69 6.70 -0.04
C SER A 301 14.99 7.47 0.26
N PHE A 302 15.40 8.39 -0.62
CA PHE A 302 16.47 9.37 -0.33
C PHE A 302 16.26 10.12 0.99
N PHE A 303 15.00 10.41 1.35
CA PHE A 303 14.68 11.18 2.53
C PHE A 303 14.57 10.34 3.81
N ASP A 304 14.47 9.01 3.68
CA ASP A 304 14.22 8.12 4.80
C ASP A 304 15.33 8.21 5.86
N ILE A 305 14.96 8.01 7.13
CA ILE A 305 15.90 8.09 8.26
C ILE A 305 16.75 6.83 8.31
N GLU A 306 18.07 6.97 8.12
CA GLU A 306 19.02 5.88 8.36
C GLU A 306 19.03 5.49 9.84
N ASN A 307 18.91 4.19 10.13
CA ASN A 307 19.12 3.68 11.48
C ASN A 307 19.61 2.21 11.47
N SER A 308 19.95 1.69 12.65
CA SER A 308 20.48 0.33 12.82
C SER A 308 19.53 -0.78 12.37
N LEU A 309 18.24 -0.50 12.23
CA LEU A 309 17.21 -1.47 11.84
C LEU A 309 16.95 -1.46 10.34
N TYR A 310 17.09 -0.30 9.68
CA TYR A 310 16.77 -0.12 8.26
C TYR A 310 18.01 -0.06 7.35
N GLY A 311 19.21 -0.01 7.94
CA GLY A 311 20.47 0.09 7.20
C GLY A 311 20.75 1.51 6.73
N LYS A 312 21.82 1.67 5.95
CA LYS A 312 22.15 2.94 5.29
C LYS A 312 21.41 3.05 3.97
N ASN A 313 20.96 4.25 3.64
CA ASN A 313 20.37 4.49 2.34
C ASN A 313 21.48 4.42 1.29
N GLU A 314 21.34 3.55 0.30
CA GLU A 314 22.26 3.54 -0.83
C GLU A 314 22.19 4.88 -1.54
N LYS A 315 23.34 5.57 -1.68
CA LYS A 315 23.43 6.76 -2.51
C LYS A 315 23.32 6.33 -3.97
N ILE A 316 22.13 6.49 -4.54
CA ILE A 316 21.87 6.21 -5.95
C ILE A 316 22.37 7.40 -6.79
N ASP A 317 23.25 7.12 -7.75
CA ASP A 317 23.65 8.11 -8.75
C ASP A 317 22.58 8.27 -9.84
N TYR A 318 21.91 9.41 -9.83
CA TYR A 318 20.86 9.76 -10.80
C TYR A 318 21.38 10.48 -12.05
N THR A 319 22.69 10.66 -12.22
CA THR A 319 23.29 11.46 -13.32
C THR A 319 22.84 10.97 -14.70
N ASN A 320 22.91 9.67 -14.96
CA ASN A 320 22.47 9.09 -16.22
C ASN A 320 20.97 9.31 -16.48
N PHE A 321 20.16 9.27 -15.41
CA PHE A 321 18.72 9.49 -15.50
C PHE A 321 18.41 10.96 -15.81
N ILE A 322 19.08 11.90 -15.12
CA ILE A 322 18.98 13.34 -15.37
C ILE A 322 19.39 13.65 -16.81
N ASN A 323 20.53 13.12 -17.27
CA ASN A 323 21.02 13.36 -18.63
C ASN A 323 20.03 12.88 -19.69
N TYR A 324 19.41 11.71 -19.48
CA TYR A 324 18.35 11.24 -20.35
C TYR A 324 17.10 12.15 -20.31
N LEU A 325 16.60 12.49 -19.12
CA LEU A 325 15.39 13.31 -19.00
C LEU A 325 15.56 14.71 -19.59
N LYS A 326 16.77 15.28 -19.59
CA LYS A 326 17.08 16.54 -20.27
C LYS A 326 16.87 16.49 -21.78
N THR A 327 16.93 15.30 -22.41
CA THR A 327 16.68 15.14 -23.85
C THR A 327 15.21 14.85 -24.18
N VAL A 328 14.37 14.64 -23.16
CA VAL A 328 12.95 14.28 -23.35
C VAL A 328 12.13 15.53 -23.63
N LYS A 329 11.29 15.45 -24.67
CA LYS A 329 10.30 16.48 -25.00
C LYS A 329 8.92 15.81 -25.09
N LYS A 330 8.06 16.13 -24.13
CA LYS A 330 6.66 15.68 -24.04
C LYS A 330 5.74 16.88 -24.18
N ASP A 331 4.49 16.62 -24.56
CA ASP A 331 3.45 17.65 -24.60
C ASP A 331 3.21 18.22 -23.18
N ASP A 332 3.23 17.32 -22.19
CA ASP A 332 3.22 17.65 -20.78
C ASP A 332 4.57 17.30 -20.13
N MET A 333 5.32 18.33 -19.77
CA MET A 333 6.62 18.22 -19.10
C MET A 333 6.51 18.15 -17.56
N TYR A 334 5.29 18.15 -16.99
CA TYR A 334 5.07 18.16 -15.54
C TYR A 334 5.90 17.10 -14.80
N LEU A 335 5.72 15.82 -15.10
CA LEU A 335 6.40 14.75 -14.37
C LEU A 335 7.90 14.69 -14.68
N VAL A 336 8.30 15.07 -15.90
CA VAL A 336 9.71 15.15 -16.29
C VAL A 336 10.43 16.22 -15.48
N ASN A 337 9.89 17.43 -15.43
CA ASN A 337 10.45 18.55 -14.67
C ASN A 337 10.40 18.28 -13.16
N LEU A 338 9.34 17.65 -12.66
CA LEU A 338 9.25 17.24 -11.26
C LEU A 338 10.35 16.24 -10.91
N THR A 339 10.56 15.23 -11.75
CA THR A 339 11.62 14.24 -11.56
C THR A 339 13.01 14.87 -11.65
N LEU A 340 13.23 15.75 -12.63
CA LEU A 340 14.48 16.50 -12.78
C LEU A 340 14.76 17.40 -11.57
N GLY A 341 13.73 18.03 -10.99
CA GLY A 341 13.83 18.84 -9.77
C GLY A 341 14.32 18.04 -8.58
N PHE A 342 13.65 16.93 -8.27
CA PHE A 342 14.06 16.02 -7.18
C PHE A 342 15.43 15.41 -7.42
N PHE A 343 15.70 14.86 -8.62
CA PHE A 343 16.97 14.16 -8.88
C PHE A 343 18.15 15.13 -8.87
N SER A 344 17.95 16.36 -9.36
CA SER A 344 18.96 17.41 -9.28
C SER A 344 19.24 17.81 -7.83
N TYR A 345 18.21 17.83 -6.97
CA TYR A 345 18.38 18.05 -5.53
C TYR A 345 19.19 16.92 -4.88
N TYR A 346 18.88 15.65 -5.19
CA TYR A 346 19.62 14.48 -4.66
C TYR A 346 21.11 14.51 -5.03
N GLN A 347 21.44 15.08 -6.18
CA GLN A 347 22.81 15.28 -6.67
C GLN A 347 23.43 16.61 -6.22
N ASN A 348 22.89 17.24 -5.18
CA ASN A 348 23.34 18.52 -4.63
C ASN A 348 23.40 19.68 -5.66
N SER A 349 22.71 19.55 -6.78
CA SER A 349 22.64 20.56 -7.84
C SER A 349 21.47 21.52 -7.59
N ILE A 350 21.52 22.24 -6.46
CA ILE A 350 20.42 23.10 -5.96
C ILE A 350 19.96 24.14 -6.99
N LYS A 351 20.89 24.75 -7.74
CA LYS A 351 20.56 25.70 -8.81
C LYS A 351 19.68 25.05 -9.89
N GLN A 352 20.01 23.83 -10.30
CA GLN A 352 19.22 23.08 -11.29
C GLN A 352 17.85 22.68 -10.72
N ALA A 353 17.81 22.22 -9.46
CA ALA A 353 16.54 21.89 -8.80
C ALA A 353 15.58 23.10 -8.77
N LYS A 354 16.08 24.29 -8.41
CA LYS A 354 15.30 25.54 -8.42
C LYS A 354 14.88 25.99 -9.81
N TYR A 355 15.71 25.77 -10.82
CA TYR A 355 15.36 26.04 -12.22
C TYR A 355 14.17 25.17 -12.67
N TYR A 356 14.19 23.86 -12.41
CA TYR A 356 13.04 23.01 -12.76
C TYR A 356 11.79 23.35 -11.95
N LEU A 357 11.96 23.76 -10.69
CA LEU A 357 10.84 24.27 -9.89
C LEU A 357 10.23 25.54 -10.48
N SER A 358 11.01 26.48 -11.02
CA SER A 358 10.45 27.69 -11.64
C SER A 358 9.61 27.34 -12.87
N LEU A 359 10.11 26.44 -13.74
CA LEU A 359 9.35 25.93 -14.88
C LEU A 359 8.03 25.26 -14.44
N LEU A 360 8.04 24.50 -13.34
CA LEU A 360 6.84 23.89 -12.80
C LEU A 360 5.85 24.92 -12.27
N LYS A 361 6.32 25.97 -11.58
CA LYS A 361 5.45 27.01 -11.02
C LYS A 361 4.76 27.86 -12.09
N GLU A 362 5.35 28.01 -13.27
CA GLU A 362 4.72 28.76 -14.38
C GLU A 362 3.38 28.14 -14.81
N LYS A 363 3.26 26.81 -14.81
CA LYS A 363 2.08 26.10 -15.34
C LYS A 363 1.32 25.27 -14.30
N TYR A 364 1.97 24.86 -13.22
CA TYR A 364 1.46 23.89 -12.24
C TYR A 364 1.65 24.36 -10.78
N SER A 365 1.62 25.67 -10.52
CA SER A 365 1.82 26.24 -9.17
C SER A 365 0.85 25.73 -8.11
N SER A 366 -0.36 25.34 -8.50
CA SER A 366 -1.38 24.76 -7.61
C SER A 366 -1.22 23.26 -7.37
N SER A 367 -0.31 22.58 -8.10
CA SER A 367 -0.09 21.14 -7.92
C SER A 367 0.53 20.86 -6.57
N HIS A 368 -0.05 19.90 -5.85
CA HIS A 368 0.44 19.43 -4.56
C HIS A 368 1.92 19.03 -4.61
N GLU A 369 2.34 18.20 -5.59
CA GLU A 369 3.74 17.76 -5.68
C GLU A 369 4.72 18.90 -5.98
N VAL A 370 4.29 19.93 -6.71
CA VAL A 370 5.10 21.13 -6.98
C VAL A 370 5.27 21.96 -5.71
N GLN A 371 4.21 22.09 -4.92
CA GLN A 371 4.26 22.78 -3.63
C GLN A 371 5.11 22.01 -2.61
N ASN A 372 5.06 20.68 -2.61
CA ASN A 372 5.95 19.85 -1.81
C ASN A 372 7.41 20.01 -2.21
N LEU A 373 7.73 19.96 -3.52
CA LEU A 373 9.10 20.20 -3.97
C LEU A 373 9.59 21.60 -3.56
N ASP A 374 8.76 22.65 -3.72
CA ASP A 374 9.08 24.00 -3.26
C ASP A 374 9.38 24.04 -1.77
N TYR A 375 8.52 23.41 -0.96
CA TYR A 375 8.66 23.43 0.49
C TYR A 375 9.87 22.62 0.96
N ILE A 376 10.15 21.47 0.35
CA ILE A 376 11.32 20.65 0.65
C ILE A 376 12.61 21.41 0.31
N LEU A 377 12.69 22.06 -0.85
CA LEU A 377 13.84 22.89 -1.20
C LEU A 377 14.01 24.06 -0.23
N PHE A 378 12.92 24.75 0.11
CA PHE A 378 12.92 25.80 1.12
C PHE A 378 13.44 25.32 2.48
N LEU A 379 12.87 24.22 3.00
CA LEU A 379 13.20 23.67 4.31
C LEU A 379 14.67 23.22 4.38
N ASN A 380 15.19 22.68 3.30
CA ASN A 380 16.58 22.24 3.22
C ASN A 380 17.60 23.38 3.00
N ASP A 381 17.16 24.55 2.53
CA ASP A 381 18.00 25.75 2.40
C ASP A 381 18.18 26.51 3.74
N ILE A 382 17.37 26.20 4.77
CA ILE A 382 17.45 26.87 6.07
C ILE A 382 18.75 26.47 6.78
N LYS A 383 19.55 27.47 7.16
CA LYS A 383 20.81 27.29 7.90
C LYS A 383 20.70 27.62 9.38
N LYS A 384 19.84 28.57 9.73
CA LYS A 384 19.58 29.04 11.10
C LYS A 384 18.09 29.23 11.30
N ILE A 385 17.61 28.95 12.51
CA ILE A 385 16.20 29.05 12.89
C ILE A 385 15.99 30.29 13.76
N ASN A 386 14.89 31.01 13.52
CA ASN A 386 14.42 32.14 14.31
C ASN A 386 12.90 32.29 14.12
N SER A 387 12.28 33.21 14.86
CA SER A 387 10.81 33.39 14.85
C SER A 387 10.24 33.72 13.45
N ASP A 388 10.98 34.47 12.62
CA ASP A 388 10.54 34.78 11.25
C ASP A 388 10.57 33.54 10.34
N VAL A 389 11.59 32.70 10.50
CA VAL A 389 11.70 31.43 9.78
C VAL A 389 10.61 30.46 10.25
N GLU A 390 10.36 30.35 11.55
CA GLU A 390 9.27 29.55 12.12
C GLU A 390 7.91 30.00 11.56
N LYS A 391 7.65 31.30 11.48
CA LYS A 391 6.43 31.85 10.87
C LYS A 391 6.30 31.46 9.39
N LYS A 392 7.39 31.52 8.62
CA LYS A 392 7.41 31.10 7.20
C LYS A 392 7.16 29.59 7.05
N ILE A 393 7.78 28.77 7.91
CA ILE A 393 7.56 27.33 7.97
C ILE A 393 6.08 27.05 8.22
N TYR A 394 5.50 27.66 9.26
CA TYR A 394 4.09 27.49 9.60
C TYR A 394 3.18 27.85 8.43
N ASN A 395 3.37 29.02 7.81
CA ASN A 395 2.51 29.47 6.71
C ASN A 395 2.53 28.49 5.53
N LYS A 396 3.71 27.99 5.15
CA LYS A 396 3.85 27.00 4.07
C LYS A 396 3.28 25.64 4.45
N LEU A 397 3.56 25.15 5.66
CA LEU A 397 3.07 23.87 6.14
C LEU A 397 1.54 23.86 6.29
N ASN A 398 0.97 24.92 6.86
CA ASN A 398 -0.47 25.05 7.04
C ASN A 398 -1.20 25.09 5.68
N PHE A 399 -0.62 25.76 4.69
CA PHE A 399 -1.16 25.76 3.33
C PHE A 399 -1.16 24.36 2.69
N LEU A 400 -0.11 23.55 2.91
CA LEU A 400 -0.06 22.16 2.46
C LEU A 400 -1.05 21.27 3.22
N SER A 401 -1.26 21.51 4.52
CA SER A 401 -2.16 20.72 5.37
C SER A 401 -3.62 20.73 4.92
N ASN A 402 -4.09 21.87 4.41
CA ASN A 402 -5.47 22.05 3.98
C ASN A 402 -5.78 21.35 2.64
N ASN A 403 -4.77 20.85 1.94
CA ASN A 403 -4.88 20.40 0.55
C ASN A 403 -4.39 18.96 0.31
N SER A 404 -4.08 18.18 1.36
CA SER A 404 -3.21 16.98 1.22
C SER A 404 -3.65 15.77 2.02
N CYS A 405 -3.55 14.57 1.41
CA CYS A 405 -3.69 13.26 2.07
C CYS A 405 -2.35 12.73 2.62
N THR A 406 -1.23 13.33 2.25
CA THR A 406 0.14 13.04 2.74
C THR A 406 0.65 14.07 3.73
N PHE A 407 -0.24 14.92 4.26
CA PHE A 407 0.09 15.92 5.29
C PHE A 407 0.99 15.35 6.38
N ASN A 408 0.75 14.09 6.77
CA ASN A 408 1.59 13.37 7.72
C ASN A 408 3.07 13.31 7.28
N SER A 409 3.39 12.91 6.04
CA SER A 409 4.78 12.79 5.56
C SER A 409 5.53 14.12 5.59
N ILE A 410 4.93 15.20 5.08
CA ILE A 410 5.60 16.49 4.98
C ILE A 410 5.73 17.18 6.35
N GLU A 411 4.73 16.99 7.21
CA GLU A 411 4.79 17.41 8.61
C GLU A 411 5.92 16.69 9.36
N LYS A 412 5.94 15.35 9.31
CA LYS A 412 6.98 14.54 9.93
C LYS A 412 8.38 14.94 9.45
N TYR A 413 8.54 15.14 8.13
CA TYR A 413 9.81 15.59 7.57
C TYR A 413 10.21 16.98 8.08
N THR A 414 9.23 17.87 8.28
CA THR A 414 9.44 19.20 8.87
C THR A 414 9.98 19.08 10.29
N PHE A 415 9.36 18.25 11.13
CA PHE A 415 9.83 18.02 12.50
C PHE A 415 11.22 17.40 12.52
N TYR A 416 11.49 16.42 11.66
CA TYR A 416 12.82 15.83 11.53
C TYR A 416 13.90 16.86 11.18
N LYS A 417 13.63 17.77 10.24
CA LYS A 417 14.57 18.84 9.88
C LYS A 417 14.74 19.87 11.00
N LEU A 418 13.64 20.29 11.62
CA LEU A 418 13.65 21.27 12.70
C LEU A 418 14.37 20.76 13.94
N LYS A 419 14.25 19.47 14.28
CA LYS A 419 15.01 18.82 15.35
C LYS A 419 16.51 19.15 15.24
N ASN A 420 17.08 18.97 14.04
CA ASN A 420 18.50 19.22 13.78
C ASN A 420 18.82 20.72 13.77
N LEU A 421 17.96 21.56 13.20
CA LEU A 421 18.17 23.01 13.16
C LEU A 421 18.13 23.66 14.55
N TYR A 422 17.17 23.27 15.40
CA TYR A 422 17.11 23.73 16.79
C TYR A 422 18.31 23.25 17.59
N LYS A 423 18.74 21.99 17.41
CA LYS A 423 19.95 21.47 18.06
C LYS A 423 21.19 22.29 17.70
N ASN A 424 21.36 22.62 16.42
CA ASN A 424 22.49 23.42 15.93
C ASN A 424 22.40 24.91 16.31
N SER A 425 21.28 25.35 16.89
CA SER A 425 21.05 26.72 17.35
C SER A 425 20.92 26.79 18.88
N ASP A 426 21.38 25.77 19.60
CA ASP A 426 21.35 25.67 21.06
C ASP A 426 19.94 25.77 21.70
N LEU A 427 18.91 25.40 20.93
CA LEU A 427 17.51 25.38 21.37
C LEU A 427 17.09 23.95 21.75
N GLU A 428 17.68 23.41 22.82
CA GLU A 428 17.56 22.00 23.21
C GLU A 428 16.11 21.55 23.43
N PHE A 429 15.29 22.35 24.14
CA PHE A 429 13.90 21.99 24.41
C PHE A 429 13.07 21.90 23.12
N LYS A 430 13.23 22.86 22.20
CA LYS A 430 12.56 22.83 20.89
C LYS A 430 13.04 21.64 20.05
N SER A 431 14.34 21.34 20.08
CA SER A 431 14.89 20.14 19.41
C SER A 431 14.28 18.86 19.96
N TYR A 432 14.18 18.75 21.29
CA TYR A 432 13.52 17.63 21.96
C TYR A 432 12.05 17.51 21.52
N LEU A 433 11.27 18.59 21.59
CA LEU A 433 9.87 18.58 21.17
C LEU A 433 9.70 18.06 19.75
N MET A 434 10.49 18.54 18.79
CA MET A 434 10.43 18.09 17.40
C MET A 434 10.74 16.60 17.25
N SER A 435 11.58 16.03 18.13
CA SER A 435 11.88 14.60 18.12
C SER A 435 10.75 13.72 18.67
N GLN A 436 9.79 14.31 19.39
CA GLN A 436 8.68 13.61 20.04
C GLN A 436 7.33 13.83 19.35
N MET A 437 7.25 14.69 18.33
CA MET A 437 5.96 15.05 17.71
C MET A 437 5.27 13.86 17.02
N ASP A 438 6.03 12.89 16.52
CA ASP A 438 5.49 11.69 15.88
C ASP A 438 4.98 10.68 16.92
N TYR A 439 5.70 10.59 18.05
CA TYR A 439 5.38 9.72 19.16
C TYR A 439 6.03 10.27 20.45
N PHE A 440 5.21 10.66 21.41
CA PHE A 440 5.68 11.08 22.73
C PHE A 440 6.03 9.83 23.57
N ASP A 441 7.32 9.62 23.83
CA ASP A 441 7.77 8.56 24.74
C ASP A 441 7.76 9.09 26.18
N GLU A 442 6.85 8.57 27.00
CA GLU A 442 6.73 8.88 28.45
C GLU A 442 8.05 8.74 29.21
N ARG A 443 8.91 7.80 28.80
CA ARG A 443 10.21 7.52 29.46
C ARG A 443 11.28 8.57 29.14
N SER A 444 11.02 9.41 28.13
CA SER A 444 11.94 10.48 27.73
C SER A 444 11.66 11.81 28.45
N LEU A 445 10.58 11.88 29.23
CA LEU A 445 10.14 13.08 29.92
C LEU A 445 10.71 13.10 31.34
N ASN A 446 11.18 14.26 31.77
CA ASN A 446 11.54 14.55 33.16
C ASN A 446 10.73 15.76 33.64
N LEU A 447 10.78 16.05 34.94
CA LEU A 447 10.02 17.17 35.53
C LEU A 447 10.33 18.53 34.86
N ASP A 448 11.58 18.81 34.50
CA ASP A 448 11.96 20.05 33.79
C ASP A 448 11.29 20.16 32.41
N ARG A 449 11.33 19.11 31.60
CA ARG A 449 10.68 19.08 30.28
C ARG A 449 9.17 19.18 30.39
N LEU A 450 8.57 18.51 31.38
CA LEU A 450 7.14 18.56 31.64
C LEU A 450 6.70 19.98 32.01
N ASN A 451 7.45 20.68 32.88
CA ASN A 451 7.17 22.06 33.23
C ASN A 451 7.30 22.99 32.01
N LYS A 452 8.33 22.82 31.18
CA LYS A 452 8.49 23.59 29.93
C LYS A 452 7.35 23.32 28.93
N ILE A 453 6.79 22.12 28.92
CA ILE A 453 5.59 21.81 28.11
C ILE A 453 4.36 22.53 28.67
N ASP A 454 4.16 22.55 29.98
CA ASP A 454 3.06 23.31 30.60
C ASP A 454 3.20 24.81 30.28
N ASP A 455 4.41 25.35 30.40
CA ASP A 455 4.71 26.74 30.07
C ASP A 455 4.33 27.04 28.62
N LEU A 456 4.70 26.16 27.67
CA LEU A 456 4.30 26.29 26.28
C LEU A 456 2.78 26.27 26.10
N LEU A 457 2.08 25.35 26.76
CA LEU A 457 0.62 25.19 26.66
C LEU A 457 -0.17 26.36 27.25
N ASN A 458 0.39 27.00 28.29
CA ASN A 458 -0.20 28.12 29.01
C ASN A 458 0.24 29.50 28.48
N SER A 459 1.37 29.56 27.77
CA SER A 459 1.89 30.80 27.21
C SER A 459 0.98 31.36 26.11
N LYS A 460 0.81 32.68 26.09
CA LYS A 460 0.25 33.41 24.95
C LYS A 460 1.40 33.90 24.08
N THR A 461 1.79 33.09 23.11
CA THR A 461 2.84 33.44 22.14
C THR A 461 2.24 33.99 20.84
N ASN A 462 2.89 35.02 20.27
CA ASN A 462 2.56 35.53 18.93
C ASN A 462 3.18 34.66 17.82
N ASN A 463 3.90 33.59 18.19
CA ASN A 463 4.52 32.68 17.26
C ASN A 463 3.51 31.63 16.77
N SER A 464 3.17 31.70 15.48
CA SER A 464 2.19 30.82 14.89
C SER A 464 2.62 29.36 14.84
N PHE A 465 3.93 29.08 14.74
CA PHE A 465 4.44 27.72 14.76
C PHE A 465 4.39 27.11 16.18
N GLU A 466 4.74 27.89 17.22
CA GLU A 466 4.60 27.42 18.61
C GLU A 466 3.15 27.14 18.96
N ASN A 467 2.22 28.02 18.55
CA ASN A 467 0.79 27.78 18.72
C ASN A 467 0.31 26.50 18.02
N TYR A 468 0.87 26.22 16.84
CA TYR A 468 0.61 24.98 16.12
C TYR A 468 1.09 23.76 16.90
N ILE A 469 2.32 23.78 17.42
CA ILE A 469 2.87 22.70 18.26
C ILE A 469 2.04 22.51 19.53
N ALA A 470 1.69 23.60 20.23
CA ALA A 470 0.83 23.55 21.41
C ALA A 470 -0.54 22.92 21.08
N SER A 471 -1.11 23.23 19.91
CA SER A 471 -2.38 22.63 19.47
C SER A 471 -2.29 21.12 19.25
N LYS A 472 -1.15 20.63 18.73
CA LYS A 472 -0.87 19.19 18.57
C LYS A 472 -0.73 18.49 19.91
N ILE A 473 0.00 19.10 20.85
CA ILE A 473 0.21 18.54 22.19
C ILE A 473 -1.12 18.43 22.97
N LYS A 474 -2.11 19.29 22.69
CA LYS A 474 -3.46 19.22 23.28
C LYS A 474 -4.29 18.00 22.81
N ASN A 475 -3.76 17.16 21.92
CA ASN A 475 -4.37 15.88 21.57
C ASN A 475 -4.56 15.02 22.83
N LYS A 476 -5.74 14.39 22.96
CA LYS A 476 -6.13 13.61 24.14
C LYS A 476 -5.15 12.49 24.48
N ASP A 477 -4.60 11.81 23.48
CA ASP A 477 -3.68 10.69 23.70
C ASP A 477 -2.33 11.21 24.21
N ILE A 478 -1.83 12.32 23.66
CA ILE A 478 -0.60 12.97 24.13
C ILE A 478 -0.79 13.50 25.56
N GLN A 479 -1.92 14.17 25.85
CA GLN A 479 -2.21 14.67 27.20
C GLN A 479 -2.21 13.54 28.24
N LYS A 480 -2.77 12.39 27.89
CA LYS A 480 -2.74 11.20 28.75
C LYS A 480 -1.30 10.71 28.99
N THR A 481 -0.48 10.66 27.93
CA THR A 481 0.94 10.31 28.05
C THR A 481 1.70 11.29 28.95
N LEU A 482 1.45 12.60 28.82
CA LEU A 482 2.08 13.64 29.64
C LEU A 482 1.66 13.53 31.12
N GLU A 483 0.38 13.26 31.38
CA GLU A 483 -0.11 12.99 32.74
C GLU A 483 0.62 11.79 33.35
N TYR A 484 0.69 10.68 32.60
CA TYR A 484 1.34 9.45 33.07
C TYR A 484 2.82 9.67 33.35
N ALA A 485 3.53 10.31 32.43
CA ALA A 485 4.94 10.66 32.61
C ALA A 485 5.16 11.53 33.85
N ARG A 486 4.28 12.51 34.11
CA ARG A 486 4.37 13.35 35.31
C ARG A 486 4.23 12.55 36.59
N ILE A 487 3.26 11.63 36.66
CA ILE A 487 3.09 10.79 37.84
C ILE A 487 4.31 9.90 38.07
N TYR A 488 4.81 9.25 37.01
CA TYR A 488 6.00 8.42 37.11
C TYR A 488 7.23 9.23 37.58
N GLU A 489 7.44 10.41 37.03
CA GLU A 489 8.57 11.25 37.41
C GLU A 489 8.44 11.79 38.84
N LEU A 490 7.25 12.16 39.31
CA LEU A 490 7.03 12.54 40.72
C LEU A 490 7.38 11.38 41.66
N ILE A 491 6.92 10.16 41.35
CA ILE A 491 7.22 8.95 42.12
C ILE A 491 8.73 8.65 42.11
N ASN A 492 9.37 8.68 40.94
CA ASN A 492 10.80 8.41 40.78
C ASN A 492 11.69 9.42 41.53
N ASN A 493 11.18 10.65 41.74
CA ASN A 493 11.84 11.69 42.51
C ASN A 493 11.35 11.75 43.98
N PHE A 494 10.68 10.70 44.47
CA PHE A 494 10.16 10.58 45.84
C PHE A 494 9.17 11.68 46.27
N LYS A 495 8.51 12.35 45.31
CA LYS A 495 7.49 13.39 45.52
C LYS A 495 6.08 12.76 45.60
N PHE A 496 5.90 11.83 46.54
CA PHE A 496 4.66 11.03 46.64
C PHE A 496 3.42 11.85 46.97
N GLU A 497 3.54 12.89 47.80
CA GLU A 497 2.41 13.77 48.12
C GLU A 497 1.92 14.54 46.90
N GLU A 498 2.84 15.11 46.12
CA GLU A 498 2.53 15.80 44.85
C GLU A 498 1.86 14.82 43.87
N ALA A 499 2.34 13.58 43.80
CA ALA A 499 1.72 12.55 42.98
C ALA A 499 0.28 12.25 43.45
N LEU A 500 0.05 12.02 44.75
CA LEU A 500 -1.29 11.75 45.30
C LEU A 500 -2.26 12.92 45.09
N GLN A 501 -1.78 14.16 45.18
CA GLN A 501 -2.59 15.37 44.95
C GLN A 501 -3.11 15.48 43.51
N SER A 502 -2.43 14.87 42.54
CA SER A 502 -2.89 14.83 41.15
C SER A 502 -4.25 14.13 40.98
N LYS A 503 -4.59 13.22 41.91
CA LYS A 503 -5.76 12.33 41.81
C LYS A 503 -5.83 11.57 40.47
N SER A 504 -4.68 11.28 39.88
CA SER A 504 -4.62 10.53 38.62
C SER A 504 -5.15 9.11 38.80
N ALA A 505 -5.99 8.66 37.87
CA ALA A 505 -6.53 7.29 37.85
C ALA A 505 -5.41 6.22 37.73
N LEU A 506 -4.20 6.61 37.34
CA LEU A 506 -3.03 5.73 37.32
C LEU A 506 -2.63 5.26 38.73
N LEU A 507 -2.89 6.07 39.76
CA LEU A 507 -2.59 5.72 41.15
C LEU A 507 -3.59 4.72 41.74
N ASP A 508 -4.79 4.64 41.16
CA ASP A 508 -5.80 3.64 41.50
C ASP A 508 -5.53 2.27 40.82
N TYR A 509 -4.54 2.21 39.93
CA TYR A 509 -4.16 0.97 39.26
C TYR A 509 -3.56 -0.01 40.28
N LYS A 510 -4.37 -0.97 40.72
CA LYS A 510 -3.89 -2.09 41.51
C LYS A 510 -2.97 -2.94 40.63
N VAL A 511 -1.68 -2.95 40.97
CA VAL A 511 -0.71 -3.86 40.36
C VAL A 511 -1.14 -5.29 40.67
N THR A 512 -1.82 -5.93 39.73
CA THR A 512 -2.08 -7.36 39.81
C THR A 512 -0.79 -8.08 39.47
N PHE A 513 -0.12 -8.62 40.49
CA PHE A 513 1.06 -9.45 40.29
C PHE A 513 0.64 -10.71 39.50
N ASN A 514 0.95 -10.72 38.21
CA ASN A 514 0.73 -11.86 37.34
C ASN A 514 2.10 -12.51 37.08
N ILE A 515 2.32 -13.67 37.70
CA ILE A 515 3.55 -14.48 37.58
C ILE A 515 3.86 -14.91 36.13
N PHE A 516 2.95 -14.70 35.18
CA PHE A 516 3.12 -15.02 33.76
C PHE A 516 3.24 -13.78 32.86
N HIS A 517 3.34 -12.57 33.41
CA HIS A 517 3.49 -11.33 32.62
C HIS A 517 4.97 -11.09 32.26
N ASN A 518 5.36 -11.54 31.06
CA ASN A 518 6.75 -11.50 30.55
C ASN A 518 7.34 -10.09 30.30
N SER A 519 6.64 -9.00 30.66
CA SER A 519 7.06 -7.62 30.37
C SER A 519 7.72 -6.89 31.54
N ILE A 520 7.92 -7.56 32.69
CA ILE A 520 8.68 -6.99 33.81
C ILE A 520 10.17 -7.13 33.50
N ARG A 521 10.80 -6.06 32.97
CA ARG A 521 12.25 -5.96 32.86
C ARG A 521 12.83 -5.76 34.26
N GLY A 522 13.41 -6.83 34.80
CA GLY A 522 14.02 -6.84 36.13
C GLY A 522 13.86 -8.18 36.84
N ASN A 523 14.15 -9.29 36.16
CA ASN A 523 14.42 -10.54 36.86
C ASN A 523 15.94 -10.72 36.92
N ASN A 524 16.54 -10.28 38.03
CA ASN A 524 17.64 -11.05 38.61
C ASN A 524 17.01 -12.33 39.18
N ARG A 525 16.88 -13.33 38.32
CA ARG A 525 16.85 -14.76 38.65
C ARG A 525 17.51 -15.53 37.53
#